data_AF-A0A8X8XW51-F1
#
_entry.id   AF-A0A8X8XW51-F1
#
_cell.length_a   1.000
_cell.length_b   1.000
_cell.length_c   1.000
_cell.angle_alpha   90.00
_cell.angle_beta   90.00
_cell.angle_gamma   90.00
#
_symmetry.space_group_name_H-M   'P 1'
#
loop_
_entity.id
_entity.type
_entity.pdbx_description
1 polymer ?
#
loop_
_entity_poly.entity_id
_entity_poly.type
_entity_poly.pdbx_seq_one_letter_code
_entity_poly.pdbx_strand_id
1 'polypeptide(L)'
;MAERREQEKPLAPAIPANSKLSPFPPVFISHRRHRCLKCCGCSTSLLLILAVTTLILMLTIFHVKHPLLEIISVKIDGLNSLSNNNNPTLVADISIKNPNAV
;
A
#
# COMPACT_ATOMS: atom_id res chain seq x y z
N MET A 1 22.28 -50.77 68.65
CA MET A 1 23.31 -49.77 68.98
C MET A 1 24.22 -49.69 67.76
N ALA A 2 24.52 -48.59 67.08
CA ALA A 2 24.30 -47.17 67.31
C ALA A 2 24.29 -46.45 65.94
N GLU A 3 23.67 -45.28 65.94
CA GLU A 3 23.47 -44.30 64.89
C GLU A 3 24.79 -43.64 64.40
N ARG A 4 24.92 -43.35 63.09
CA ARG A 4 25.29 -42.00 62.64
C ARG A 4 24.93 -41.73 61.18
N ARG A 5 24.24 -40.61 61.01
CA ARG A 5 23.85 -39.97 59.77
C ARG A 5 25.06 -39.32 59.11
N GLU A 6 25.22 -39.47 57.80
CA GLU A 6 25.72 -38.38 56.96
C GLU A 6 24.88 -38.31 55.68
N GLN A 7 23.96 -37.35 55.73
CA GLN A 7 23.14 -36.87 54.63
C GLN A 7 24.06 -36.07 53.72
N GLU A 8 24.51 -36.67 52.61
CA GLU A 8 25.30 -35.97 51.60
C GLU A 8 24.42 -34.96 50.87
N LYS A 9 24.45 -33.77 51.44
CA LYS A 9 24.02 -32.47 50.91
C LYS A 9 24.35 -32.39 49.41
N PRO A 10 23.36 -32.24 48.51
CA PRO A 10 23.66 -31.99 47.10
C PRO A 10 24.45 -30.68 47.00
N LEU A 11 25.65 -30.76 46.43
CA LEU A 11 26.48 -29.59 46.16
C LEU A 11 25.71 -28.66 45.21
N ALA A 12 25.20 -27.56 45.74
CA ALA A 12 24.65 -26.48 44.94
C ALA A 12 25.77 -25.89 44.05
N PRO A 13 25.47 -25.47 42.81
CA PRO A 13 26.45 -24.84 41.95
C PRO A 13 26.91 -23.51 42.56
N ALA A 14 28.21 -23.31 42.68
CA ALA A 14 28.78 -22.01 43.04
C ALA A 14 28.43 -21.00 41.94
N ILE A 15 27.56 -20.05 42.26
CA ILE A 15 27.23 -18.92 41.39
C ILE A 15 28.33 -17.87 41.58
N PRO A 16 29.13 -17.52 40.56
CA PRO A 16 30.02 -16.37 40.66
C PRO A 16 29.17 -15.10 40.76
N ALA A 17 29.48 -14.28 41.75
CA ALA A 17 28.87 -12.97 41.94
C ALA A 17 29.36 -12.01 40.84
N ASN A 18 28.71 -12.02 39.69
CA ASN A 18 28.75 -10.92 38.73
C ASN A 18 27.32 -10.42 38.46
N SER A 19 27.00 -9.32 39.12
CA SER A 19 25.73 -8.61 39.03
C SER A 19 25.44 -8.12 37.60
N LYS A 20 24.60 -8.84 36.87
CA LYS A 20 23.61 -8.25 35.95
C LYS A 20 22.32 -9.09 36.01
N LEU A 21 21.44 -8.67 36.92
CA LEU A 21 20.09 -9.18 37.05
C LEU A 21 19.30 -8.81 35.79
N SER A 22 19.08 -9.78 34.89
CA SER A 22 17.93 -9.77 33.98
C SER A 22 17.19 -11.10 34.16
N PRO A 23 15.90 -11.13 34.55
CA PRO A 23 15.23 -12.38 34.99
C PRO A 23 14.82 -13.34 33.87
N PHE A 24 15.23 -13.15 32.62
CA PHE A 24 14.73 -13.94 31.49
C PHE A 24 15.84 -14.43 30.56
N PRO A 25 15.81 -15.71 30.11
CA PRO A 25 16.82 -16.22 29.19
C PRO A 25 16.73 -15.51 27.82
N PRO A 26 17.86 -15.10 27.20
CA PRO A 26 17.86 -14.47 25.87
C PRO A 26 17.32 -15.39 24.75
N VAL A 27 17.17 -16.69 25.02
CA VAL A 27 16.69 -17.72 24.09
C VAL A 27 15.22 -17.52 23.69
N PHE A 28 14.36 -17.11 24.62
CA PHE A 28 12.93 -16.94 24.35
C PHE A 28 12.62 -15.72 23.47
N ILE A 29 13.43 -14.67 23.59
CA ILE A 29 13.28 -13.43 22.79
C ILE A 29 13.73 -13.68 21.35
N SER A 30 14.84 -14.41 21.16
CA SER A 30 15.38 -14.75 19.84
C SER A 30 14.43 -15.62 19.01
N HIS A 31 13.87 -16.68 19.63
CA HIS A 31 12.95 -17.59 18.94
C HIS A 31 11.66 -16.91 18.47
N ARG A 32 11.12 -15.98 19.27
CA ARG A 32 9.94 -15.20 18.89
C ARG A 32 10.24 -14.24 17.74
N ARG A 33 11.43 -13.64 17.72
CA ARG A 33 11.91 -12.76 16.65
C ARG A 33 12.05 -13.50 15.32
N HIS A 34 12.63 -14.70 15.31
CA HIS A 34 12.76 -15.52 14.09
C HIS A 34 11.41 -15.99 13.52
N ARG A 35 10.44 -16.36 14.37
CA ARG A 35 9.07 -16.66 13.90
C ARG A 35 8.36 -15.43 13.35
N CYS A 36 8.54 -14.28 14.00
CA CYS A 36 7.95 -13.02 13.56
C CYS A 36 8.57 -12.53 12.24
N LEU A 37 9.88 -12.72 12.02
CA LEU A 37 10.55 -12.44 10.75
C LEU A 37 10.00 -13.30 9.60
N LYS A 38 9.75 -14.59 9.87
CA LYS A 38 9.18 -15.51 8.87
C LYS A 38 7.72 -15.15 8.52
N CYS A 39 6.93 -14.71 9.52
CA CYS A 39 5.55 -14.27 9.32
C CYS A 39 5.43 -12.85 8.73
N CYS A 40 6.37 -11.96 9.05
CA CYS A 40 6.46 -10.62 8.48
C CYS A 40 6.68 -10.67 6.98
N GLY A 41 7.52 -11.59 6.48
CA GLY A 41 7.71 -11.76 5.03
C GLY A 41 6.40 -12.10 4.31
N CYS A 42 5.62 -13.03 4.84
CA CYS A 42 4.31 -13.37 4.31
C CYS A 42 3.34 -12.19 4.38
N SER A 43 3.29 -11.47 5.51
CA SER A 43 2.42 -10.30 5.66
C SER A 43 2.81 -9.20 4.67
N THR A 44 4.10 -8.89 4.53
CA THR A 44 4.59 -7.88 3.59
C THR A 44 4.31 -8.29 2.14
N SER A 45 4.51 -9.56 1.80
CA SER A 45 4.21 -10.08 0.46
C SER A 45 2.72 -9.99 0.15
N LEU A 46 1.84 -10.39 1.08
CA LEU A 46 0.39 -10.25 0.93
C LEU A 46 -0.05 -8.79 0.79
N LEU A 47 0.51 -7.88 1.60
CA LEU A 47 0.23 -6.46 1.49
C LEU A 47 0.71 -5.88 0.16
N LEU A 48 1.88 -6.30 -0.32
CA LEU A 48 2.42 -5.85 -1.61
C LEU A 48 1.55 -6.35 -2.77
N ILE A 49 1.15 -7.62 -2.75
CA ILE A 49 0.21 -8.18 -3.74
C ILE A 49 -1.11 -7.42 -3.72
N LEU A 50 -1.67 -7.14 -2.54
CA LEU A 50 -2.90 -6.38 -2.40
C LEU A 50 -2.75 -4.94 -2.93
N ALA A 51 -1.63 -4.28 -2.61
CA ALA A 51 -1.34 -2.93 -3.10
C ALA A 51 -1.20 -2.89 -4.64
N VAL A 52 -0.48 -3.85 -5.23
CA VAL A 52 -0.29 -3.91 -6.68
C VAL A 52 -1.60 -4.26 -7.39
N THR A 53 -2.36 -5.23 -6.88
CA THR A 53 -3.65 -5.62 -7.48
C THR A 53 -4.66 -4.49 -7.40
N THR A 54 -4.78 -3.80 -6.27
CA THR A 54 -5.64 -2.61 -6.14
C THR A 54 -5.19 -1.49 -7.07
N LEU A 55 -3.88 -1.24 -7.21
CA LEU A 55 -3.37 -0.24 -8.16
C LEU A 55 -3.72 -0.61 -9.60
N ILE A 56 -3.51 -1.86 -10.02
CA ILE A 56 -3.89 -2.34 -11.35
C ILE A 56 -5.39 -2.22 -11.55
N LEU A 57 -6.19 -2.64 -10.56
CA LEU A 57 -7.65 -2.56 -10.62
C LEU A 57 -8.12 -1.12 -10.76
N MET A 58 -7.51 -0.19 -10.01
CA MET A 58 -7.78 1.23 -10.15
C MET A 58 -7.46 1.71 -11.57
N LEU A 59 -6.26 1.40 -12.06
CA LEU A 59 -5.83 1.82 -13.40
C LEU A 59 -6.63 1.17 -14.53
N THR A 60 -7.17 -0.02 -14.34
CA THR A 60 -7.91 -0.77 -15.37
C THR A 60 -9.42 -0.51 -15.33
N ILE A 61 -10.03 -0.44 -14.15
CA ILE A 61 -11.46 -0.12 -14.01
C ILE A 61 -11.71 1.37 -14.24
N PHE A 62 -10.86 2.25 -13.69
CA PHE A 62 -10.95 3.69 -13.97
C PHE A 62 -10.26 4.08 -15.27
N HIS A 63 -9.98 3.12 -16.17
CA HIS A 63 -9.61 3.43 -17.54
C HIS A 63 -10.85 3.94 -18.31
N VAL A 64 -11.40 5.07 -17.85
CA VAL A 64 -12.46 5.81 -18.51
C VAL A 64 -11.93 6.16 -19.88
N LYS A 65 -12.52 5.57 -20.91
CA LYS A 65 -12.13 5.86 -22.29
C LYS A 65 -12.41 7.32 -22.54
N HIS A 66 -11.46 8.06 -23.09
CA HIS A 66 -11.67 9.47 -23.35
C HIS A 66 -12.85 9.67 -24.32
N PRO A 67 -13.77 10.61 -24.05
CA PRO A 67 -14.80 10.96 -25.01
C PRO A 67 -14.13 11.49 -26.28
N LEU A 68 -14.60 11.03 -27.43
CA LEU A 68 -14.08 11.46 -28.72
C LEU A 68 -14.86 12.70 -29.14
N LEU A 69 -14.16 13.83 -29.19
CA LEU A 69 -14.69 15.12 -29.63
C LEU A 69 -14.26 15.36 -31.08
N GLU A 70 -15.23 15.57 -31.96
CA GLU A 70 -15.00 15.81 -33.38
C GLU A 70 -15.70 17.12 -33.78
N ILE A 71 -14.94 18.07 -34.34
CA ILE A 71 -15.49 19.33 -34.84
C ILE A 71 -15.92 19.08 -36.29
N ILE A 72 -17.23 19.08 -36.54
CA ILE A 72 -17.79 18.79 -37.86
C ILE A 72 -17.68 20.01 -38.76
N SER A 73 -18.08 21.18 -38.25
CA SER A 73 -18.15 22.40 -39.04
C SER A 73 -17.94 23.64 -38.18
N VAL A 74 -17.38 24.68 -38.79
CA VAL A 74 -17.22 26.00 -38.18
C VAL A 74 -17.70 27.03 -39.18
N LYS A 75 -18.63 27.88 -38.77
CA LYS A 75 -19.21 28.95 -39.56
C LYS A 75 -19.04 30.28 -38.84
N ILE A 76 -18.72 31.31 -39.60
CA ILE A 76 -18.59 32.68 -39.10
C ILE A 76 -19.68 33.50 -39.77
N ASP A 77 -20.69 33.86 -38.99
CA ASP A 77 -21.76 34.73 -39.43
C ASP A 77 -21.38 36.19 -39.18
N GLY A 78 -21.73 37.07 -40.12
CA GLY A 78 -21.50 38.52 -40.00
C GLY A 78 -20.16 39.03 -40.54
N LEU A 79 -19.33 38.17 -41.16
CA LEU A 79 -18.03 38.59 -41.73
C LEU A 79 -18.19 39.57 -42.92
N ASN A 80 -19.32 39.52 -43.63
CA ASN A 80 -19.61 40.38 -44.78
C ASN A 80 -19.80 41.86 -44.43
N SER A 81 -19.89 42.20 -43.14
CA SER A 81 -20.14 43.56 -42.66
C SER A 81 -19.03 44.04 -41.71
N LEU A 82 -17.80 43.57 -41.92
CA LEU A 82 -16.63 43.86 -41.08
C LEU A 82 -16.25 45.36 -40.99
N SER A 83 -16.84 46.21 -41.85
CA SER A 83 -16.56 47.64 -41.92
C SER A 83 -17.28 48.51 -40.86
N ASN A 84 -18.28 47.99 -40.14
CA ASN A 84 -19.06 48.78 -39.19
C ASN A 84 -19.26 47.98 -37.90
N ASN A 85 -18.47 48.20 -36.83
CA ASN A 85 -18.72 47.79 -35.43
C ASN A 85 -19.70 46.61 -35.21
N ASN A 86 -19.47 45.47 -35.86
CA ASN A 86 -20.39 44.35 -35.84
C ASN A 86 -19.87 43.26 -34.91
N ASN A 87 -20.80 42.50 -34.34
CA ASN A 87 -20.53 41.38 -33.47
C ASN A 87 -20.58 40.09 -34.30
N PRO A 88 -19.46 39.63 -34.91
CA PRO A 88 -19.46 38.39 -35.66
C PRO A 88 -19.75 37.22 -34.71
N THR A 89 -20.57 36.28 -35.18
CA THR A 89 -20.93 35.09 -34.41
C THR A 89 -20.21 33.89 -34.98
N LEU A 90 -19.51 33.15 -34.12
CA LEU A 90 -18.88 31.89 -34.48
C LEU A 90 -19.81 30.74 -34.07
N VAL A 91 -20.30 30.00 -35.05
CA VAL A 91 -21.11 28.80 -34.83
C VAL A 91 -20.23 27.58 -35.13
N ALA A 92 -20.06 26.70 -34.15
CA ALA A 92 -19.29 25.47 -34.31
C ALA A 92 -20.18 24.26 -34.04
N ASP A 93 -20.22 23.33 -34.99
CA ASP A 93 -20.89 22.04 -34.84
C ASP A 93 -19.88 21.03 -34.30
N ILE A 94 -20.18 20.46 -33.13
CA ILE A 94 -19.30 19.51 -32.43
C ILE A 94 -20.07 18.21 -32.19
N SER A 95 -19.46 17.10 -32.56
CA SER A 95 -19.92 15.74 -32.25
C SER A 95 -19.17 15.22 -31.03
N ILE A 96 -19.94 14.75 -30.05
CA ILE A 96 -19.41 14.18 -28.81
C ILE A 96 -19.81 12.71 -28.77
N LYS A 97 -18.83 11.82 -28.95
CA LYS A 97 -19.02 10.38 -28.76
C LYS A 97 -18.51 10.00 -27.38
N ASN A 98 -19.41 9.62 -26.47
CA ASN A 98 -19.03 9.08 -25.16
C ASN A 98 -18.95 7.54 -25.25
N PRO A 99 -17.75 6.94 -25.32
CA PRO A 99 -17.58 5.50 -25.38
C PRO A 99 -17.90 4.77 -24.06
N ASN A 100 -18.22 5.51 -22.99
CA ASN A 100 -18.62 4.98 -21.69
C ASN A 100 -20.10 5.22 -21.36
N ALA A 101 -20.88 5.79 -22.30
CA ALA A 101 -22.32 5.84 -22.16
C ALA A 101 -22.87 4.41 -22.35
N VAL A 102 -23.42 3.85 -21.28
CA VAL A 102 -24.15 2.58 -21.27
C VAL A 102 -25.62 2.85 -21.50
#